data_AF-A0A927TEB3-F1
#
_entry.id   AF-A0A927TEB3-F1
#
_cell.length_a   1.000
_cell.length_b   1.000
_cell.length_c   1.000
_cell.angle_alpha   90.00
_cell.angle_beta   90.00
_cell.angle_gamma   90.00
#
_symmetry.space_group_name_H-M   'P 1'
#
loop_
_entity.id
_entity.type
_entity.pdbx_description
1 polymer ?
#
loop_
_entity_poly.entity_id
_entity_poly.type
_entity_poly.pdbx_seq_one_letter_code
_entity_poly.pdbx_strand_id
1 'polypeptide(L)'
;GLIFWLIGFLAGDKEGAKFHLNQGLVLFIGSVIIGAVGIIPVVGTVVSCIGSLAILVFCIMGIVSACKDEEKPLPLIGKIQILK
;
A
#
# COMPACT_ATOMS: atom_id res chain seq x y z
N GLY A 1 -3.12 8.41 3.50
CA GLY A 1 -2.83 7.49 2.40
C GLY A 1 -2.14 8.22 1.27
N LEU A 2 -2.91 8.78 0.34
CA LEU A 2 -2.38 9.43 -0.87
C LEU A 2 -1.49 10.65 -0.60
N ILE A 3 -1.90 11.54 0.31
CA ILE A 3 -1.14 12.77 0.63
C ILE A 3 0.24 12.44 1.22
N PHE A 4 0.32 11.51 2.18
CA PHE A 4 1.60 11.08 2.75
C PHE A 4 2.49 10.37 1.72
N TRP A 5 1.91 9.56 0.84
CA TRP A 5 2.65 8.94 -0.26
C TRP A 5 3.20 9.98 -1.24
N LEU A 6 2.40 10.97 -1.63
CA LEU A 6 2.81 12.07 -2.51
C LEU A 6 3.91 12.93 -1.89
N ILE A 7 3.82 13.23 -0.58
CA ILE A 7 4.86 13.99 0.13
C ILE A 7 6.17 13.19 0.11
N GLY A 8 6.15 11.90 0.43
CA GLY A 8 7.36 11.06 0.35
C GLY A 8 7.94 11.02 -1.07
N PHE A 9 7.09 10.92 -2.10
CA PHE A 9 7.52 10.86 -3.50
C PHE A 9 8.13 12.17 -4.01
N LEU A 10 7.59 13.30 -3.55
CA LEU A 10 8.01 14.64 -4.01
C LEU A 10 9.16 15.23 -3.16
N ALA A 11 9.26 14.87 -1.88
CA ALA A 11 10.22 15.45 -0.94
C ALA A 11 11.45 14.58 -0.65
N GLY A 12 11.42 13.28 -0.94
CA GLY A 12 12.50 12.34 -0.63
C GLY A 12 13.55 12.17 -1.74
N ASP A 13 14.75 11.73 -1.37
CA ASP A 13 15.69 11.14 -2.32
C ASP A 13 15.03 9.92 -2.98
N LYS A 14 14.78 10.02 -4.28
CA LYS A 14 14.02 9.04 -5.02
C LYS A 14 14.75 7.70 -5.07
N GLU A 15 16.09 7.67 -5.05
CA GLU A 15 16.83 6.40 -5.07
C GLU A 15 16.73 5.66 -3.74
N GLY A 16 16.95 6.35 -2.61
CA GLY A 16 16.83 5.73 -1.28
C GLY A 16 15.39 5.39 -0.86
N ALA A 17 14.39 6.13 -1.35
CA ALA A 17 12.99 5.92 -0.97
C ALA A 17 12.22 4.98 -1.92
N LYS A 18 12.82 4.55 -3.04
CA LYS A 18 12.17 3.78 -4.11
C LYS A 18 11.39 2.58 -3.61
N PHE A 19 11.99 1.81 -2.69
CA PHE A 19 11.38 0.62 -2.12
C PHE A 19 10.06 0.94 -1.40
N HIS A 20 10.09 1.87 -0.44
CA HIS A 20 8.92 2.24 0.35
C HIS A 20 7.87 2.99 -0.46
N LEU A 21 8.29 3.79 -1.45
CA LEU A 21 7.39 4.42 -2.41
C LEU A 21 6.66 3.38 -3.27
N ASN A 22 7.36 2.34 -3.70
CA ASN A 22 6.76 1.26 -4.46
C ASN A 22 5.76 0.46 -3.60
N GLN A 23 6.11 0.10 -2.35
CA GLN A 23 5.18 -0.59 -1.44
C GLN A 23 3.92 0.26 -1.17
N GLY A 24 4.09 1.56 -0.93
CA GLY A 24 2.98 2.49 -0.73
C GLY A 24 2.08 2.62 -1.96
N LEU A 25 2.65 2.60 -3.17
CA LEU A 25 1.89 2.66 -4.43
C LEU A 25 1.08 1.39 -4.66
N VAL A 26 1.68 0.21 -4.42
CA VAL A 26 0.99 -1.08 -4.52
C VAL A 26 -0.19 -1.14 -3.54
N LEU A 27 0.00 -0.69 -2.29
CA LEU A 27 -1.07 -0.62 -1.30
C LEU A 27 -2.17 0.36 -1.71
N PHE A 28 -1.81 1.51 -2.26
CA PHE A 28 -2.79 2.49 -2.75
C PHE A 28 -3.65 1.91 -3.86
N ILE A 29 -3.04 1.28 -4.87
CA ILE A 29 -3.78 0.63 -5.97
C ILE A 29 -4.68 -0.47 -5.41
N GLY A 30 -4.18 -1.31 -4.51
CA GLY A 30 -4.97 -2.33 -3.82
C GLY A 30 -6.19 -1.74 -3.10
N SER A 31 -6.02 -0.61 -2.39
CA SER A 31 -7.12 0.06 -1.70
C SER A 31 -8.21 0.59 -2.64
N VAL A 32 -7.82 1.11 -3.82
CA VAL A 32 -8.77 1.57 -4.84
C VAL A 32 -9.56 0.40 -5.42
N ILE A 33 -8.90 -0.73 -5.70
CA ILE A 33 -9.55 -1.95 -6.20
C ILE A 33 -10.56 -2.48 -5.17
N ILE A 34 -10.16 -2.59 -3.90
CA ILE A 34 -11.03 -3.03 -2.81
C ILE A 34 -12.25 -2.12 -2.66
N GLY A 35 -12.06 -0.80 -2.76
CA GLY A 35 -13.16 0.19 -2.73
C GLY A 35 -14.14 0.01 -3.90
N ALA A 36 -13.63 -0.23 -5.11
CA ALA A 36 -14.46 -0.47 -6.29
C ALA A 36 -15.28 -1.78 -6.18
N VAL A 37 -14.67 -2.85 -5.64
CA VAL A 37 -15.38 -4.12 -5.38
C VAL A 37 -16.54 -3.92 -4.39
N GLY A 38 -16.40 -3.00 -3.43
CA GLY A 38 -17.44 -2.67 -2.45
C GLY A 38 -18.76 -2.16 -3.05
N ILE A 39 -18.79 -1.74 -4.32
CA ILE A 39 -20.00 -1.30 -5.03
C ILE A 39 -20.96 -2.48 -5.28
N ILE A 40 -20.45 -3.71 -5.38
CA ILE A 40 -21.27 -4.90 -5.63
C ILE A 40 -22.05 -5.24 -4.35
N PRO A 41 -23.39 -5.27 -4.38
CA PRO A 41 -24.19 -5.53 -3.19
C PRO A 41 -23.94 -6.94 -2.63
N VAL A 42 -24.01 -7.06 -1.30
CA VAL A 42 -23.79 -8.29 -0.52
C VAL A 42 -22.36 -8.83 -0.62
N VAL A 43 -21.95 -9.37 -1.77
CA VAL A 43 -20.64 -10.02 -1.94
C VAL A 43 -19.51 -8.98 -1.90
N GLY A 44 -19.68 -7.88 -2.63
CA GLY A 44 -18.68 -6.81 -2.66
C GLY A 44 -18.47 -6.17 -1.30
N THR A 45 -19.55 -5.96 -0.54
CA THR A 45 -19.46 -5.44 0.83
C THR A 45 -18.62 -6.33 1.73
N VAL A 46 -18.89 -7.64 1.76
CA VAL A 46 -18.13 -8.59 2.60
C VAL A 46 -16.66 -8.65 2.19
N VAL A 47 -16.39 -8.77 0.89
CA VAL A 47 -15.01 -8.77 0.35
C VAL A 47 -14.29 -7.46 0.67
N SER A 48 -14.97 -6.32 0.53
CA SER A 48 -14.37 -5.01 0.76
C SER A 48 -14.04 -4.78 2.24
N CYS A 49 -14.86 -5.29 3.17
CA CYS A 49 -14.57 -5.24 4.61
C CYS A 49 -13.29 -6.03 4.94
N ILE A 50 -13.21 -7.28 4.48
CA ILE A 50 -12.04 -8.15 4.74
C ILE A 50 -10.79 -7.57 4.06
N GLY A 51 -10.91 -7.14 2.81
CA GLY A 51 -9.82 -6.54 2.05
C GLY A 51 -9.31 -5.25 2.69
N SER A 52 -10.21 -4.40 3.20
CA SER A 52 -9.82 -3.16 3.88
C SER A 52 -9.02 -3.42 5.15
N LEU A 53 -9.38 -4.48 5.90
CA LEU A 53 -8.60 -4.90 7.08
C LEU A 53 -7.21 -5.41 6.69
N ALA A 54 -7.11 -6.21 5.61
CA ALA A 54 -5.82 -6.67 5.10
C ALA A 54 -4.93 -5.50 4.63
N ILE A 55 -5.50 -4.53 3.92
CA ILE A 55 -4.80 -3.30 3.51
C ILE A 55 -4.32 -2.51 4.73
N LEU A 56 -5.14 -2.39 5.78
CA LEU A 56 -4.74 -1.70 7.00
C LEU A 56 -3.55 -2.39 7.69
N VAL A 57 -3.56 -3.71 7.80
CA VAL A 57 -2.45 -4.50 8.36
C VAL A 57 -1.17 -4.28 7.56
N PHE A 58 -1.24 -4.40 6.24
CA PHE A 58 -0.07 -4.18 5.40
C PHE A 58 0.42 -2.72 5.39
N CYS A 59 -0.48 -1.74 5.54
CA CYS A 59 -0.13 -0.34 5.72
C CYS A 59 0.69 -0.14 6.99
N ILE A 60 0.25 -0.70 8.12
CA ILE A 60 1.00 -0.64 9.38
C ILE A 60 2.37 -1.30 9.23
N MET A 61 2.44 -2.50 8.63
CA MET A 61 3.71 -3.18 8.38
C MET A 61 4.66 -2.34 7.52
N GLY A 62 4.14 -1.71 6.46
CA GLY A 62 4.90 -0.86 5.56
C GLY A 62 5.44 0.39 6.26
N ILE A 63 4.62 1.04 7.09
CA ILE A 63 5.03 2.19 7.92
C ILE A 63 6.11 1.77 8.92
N VAL A 64 5.91 0.67 9.64
CA VAL A 64 6.90 0.18 10.63
C VAL A 64 8.24 -0.11 9.96
N SER A 65 8.22 -0.74 8.78
CA SER A 65 9.45 -1.00 8.01
C SER A 65 10.13 0.29 7.56
N ALA A 66 9.37 1.27 7.07
CA ALA A 66 9.88 2.57 6.65
C ALA A 66 10.47 3.37 7.81
N CYS A 67 9.84 3.35 8.99
CA CYS A 67 10.37 4.01 10.18
C CYS A 67 11.66 3.37 10.70
N LYS A 68 11.93 2.11 10.34
CA LYS A 68 13.15 1.37 10.69
C LYS A 68 14.21 1.43 9.59
N ASP A 69 13.91 2.07 8.46
CA ASP A 69 14.76 2.08 7.27
C ASP A 69 15.09 0.65 6.77
N GLU A 70 14.14 -0.28 6.93
CA GLU A 70 14.25 -1.67 6.50
C GLU A 70 13.51 -1.87 5.17
N GLU A 71 14.19 -2.39 4.15
CA GLU A 71 13.56 -2.78 2.88
C GLU A 71 12.88 -4.16 2.97
N LYS A 72 11.99 -4.34 3.96
CA LYS A 72 11.28 -5.60 4.18
C LYS A 72 10.02 -5.68 3.30
N PRO A 73 9.93 -6.62 2.35
CA PRO A 73 8.76 -6.74 1.48
C PRO A 73 7.53 -7.16 2.28
N LEU A 74 6.38 -6.55 1.96
CA LEU A 74 5.10 -6.94 2.52
C LEU A 74 4.74 -8.37 2.10
N PRO A 75 4.05 -9.15 2.96
CA PRO A 75 3.55 -10.46 2.58
C PRO A 75 2.63 -10.37 1.36
N LEU A 76 2.66 -11.38 0.49
CA LEU A 76 1.85 -11.54 -0.73
C LEU A 76 2.08 -10.50 -1.83
N ILE A 77 2.22 -9.22 -1.50
CA ILE A 77 2.28 -8.10 -2.47
C ILE A 77 3.66 -7.46 -2.58
N GLY A 78 4.57 -7.75 -1.66
CA GLY A 78 5.85 -7.04 -1.56
C GLY A 78 6.83 -7.28 -2.70
N LYS A 79 6.57 -8.28 -3.56
CA LYS A 79 7.36 -8.57 -4.78
C LYS A 79 6.89 -7.78 -6.01
N ILE A 80 5.76 -7.10 -5.93
CA ILE A 80 5.24 -6.30 -7.06
C ILE A 80 6.09 -5.05 -7.19
N GLN A 81 6.73 -4.85 -8.34
CA GLN A 81 7.53 -3.67 -8.63
C GLN A 81 6.94 -2.86 -9.78
N ILE A 82 6.51 -1.65 -9.46
CA ILE A 82 5.93 -0.65 -10.36
C ILE A 82 6.96 0.44 -10.66
N LEU A 83 7.71 0.88 -9.63
CA LEU A 83 8.79 1.84 -9.78
C LEU A 83 10.12 1.10 -9.95
N LYS A 84 10.89 1.43 -11.00
CA LYS A 84 12.25 0.94 -11.26
C LYS A 84 13.28 1.98 -10.82
#